data_AF-A0A6A1WIS1-F1
#
_entry.id   AF-A0A6A1WIS1-F1
#
_cell.length_a   1.000
_cell.length_b   1.000
_cell.length_c   1.000
_cell.angle_alpha   90.00
_cell.angle_beta   90.00
_cell.angle_gamma   90.00
#
_symmetry.space_group_name_H-M   'P 1'
#
loop_
_entity.id
_entity.type
_entity.pdbx_description
1 polymer ?
#
loop_
_entity_poly.entity_id
_entity_poly.type
_entity_poly.pdbx_seq_one_letter_code
_entity_poly.pdbx_strand_id
1 'polypeptide(L)'
;MDWMTKLWPLRTIGPTIPSMFLDKRLEDDNAYGFNIFKPNTDACMKWLNGRPKESVVYVSFGSVAVLEVEQMQELAWGLRMSNNSFLWVVRALEETKLPENFIDETSEKGLVVHWCPQLEVLAHEAVGCFLTHCGWNSTLEALSLGVPMVGCRNGQTKARMQSVLWIFGRWD
;
A
#
# COMPACT_ATOMS: atom_id res chain seq x y z
N MET A 1 -33.77 4.42 -5.08
CA MET A 1 -33.01 4.78 -3.85
C MET A 1 -33.90 5.43 -2.79
N ASP A 2 -34.99 6.13 -3.14
CA ASP A 2 -35.84 6.90 -2.19
C ASP A 2 -36.57 6.13 -1.08
N TRP A 3 -36.66 4.80 -1.15
CA TRP A 3 -37.28 4.04 -0.06
C TRP A 3 -36.30 3.80 1.09
N MET A 4 -34.99 3.69 0.83
CA MET A 4 -33.97 3.44 1.85
C MET A 4 -33.74 4.68 2.72
N THR A 5 -33.81 5.88 2.14
CA THR A 5 -33.67 7.16 2.86
C THR A 5 -34.80 7.42 3.86
N LYS A 6 -35.96 6.75 3.71
CA LYS A 6 -37.08 6.83 4.66
C LYS A 6 -36.92 5.91 5.87
N LEU A 7 -36.16 4.83 5.75
CA LEU A 7 -35.90 3.91 6.87
C LEU A 7 -34.62 4.30 7.65
N TRP A 8 -33.60 4.82 6.95
CA TRP A 8 -32.33 5.19 7.56
C TRP A 8 -31.79 6.48 6.94
N PRO A 9 -31.67 7.60 7.68
CA PRO A 9 -31.02 8.80 7.18
C PRO A 9 -29.50 8.54 7.04
N LEU A 10 -29.11 7.99 5.90
CA LEU A 10 -27.72 7.68 5.56
C LEU A 10 -26.98 8.93 5.09
N ARG A 11 -25.77 9.16 5.62
CA ARG A 11 -24.85 10.22 5.19
C ARG A 11 -23.46 9.65 4.98
N THR A 12 -22.84 10.00 3.86
CA THR A 12 -21.43 9.68 3.59
C THR A 12 -20.54 10.70 4.28
N ILE A 13 -19.67 10.25 5.18
CA ILE A 13 -18.76 11.12 5.97
C ILE A 13 -17.27 10.89 5.65
N GLY A 14 -16.98 10.05 4.65
CA GLY A 14 -15.62 9.69 4.26
C GLY A 14 -15.07 10.52 3.08
N PRO A 15 -13.80 10.30 2.71
CA PRO A 15 -12.85 9.40 3.39
C PRO A 15 -12.37 9.98 4.74
N THR A 16 -12.27 9.13 5.76
CA THR A 16 -11.77 9.51 7.08
C THR A 16 -10.24 9.40 7.10
N ILE A 17 -9.58 10.20 6.27
CA ILE A 17 -8.12 10.32 6.19
C ILE A 17 -7.74 11.64 6.87
N PRO A 18 -6.60 11.71 7.58
CA PRO A 18 -6.18 12.94 8.25
C PRO A 18 -6.15 14.14 7.30
N SER A 19 -6.69 15.27 7.75
CA SER A 19 -6.90 16.49 6.96
C SER A 19 -5.64 16.95 6.22
N MET A 20 -4.46 16.77 6.80
CA MET A 20 -3.19 17.16 6.18
C MET A 20 -2.89 16.47 4.84
N PHE A 21 -3.48 15.29 4.60
CA PHE A 21 -3.38 14.57 3.32
C PHE A 21 -4.53 14.87 2.35
N LEU A 22 -5.52 15.65 2.79
CA LEU A 22 -6.72 16.00 2.02
C LEU A 22 -6.82 17.53 1.84
N ASP A 23 -7.68 18.16 2.64
CA ASP A 23 -8.09 19.55 2.53
C ASP A 23 -7.24 20.53 3.35
N LYS A 24 -6.32 20.00 4.17
CA LYS A 24 -5.36 20.75 5.00
C LYS A 24 -6.00 21.82 5.89
N ARG A 25 -7.26 21.62 6.29
CA ARG A 25 -8.02 22.56 7.14
C ARG A 25 -7.69 22.41 8.62
N LEU A 26 -7.16 21.26 9.03
CA LEU A 26 -6.75 20.97 10.41
C LEU A 26 -5.25 20.71 10.43
N GLU A 27 -4.46 21.67 10.93
CA GLU A 27 -2.99 21.64 10.87
C GLU A 27 -2.37 20.47 11.67
N ASP A 28 -3.03 20.06 12.77
CA ASP A 28 -2.53 18.99 13.66
C ASP A 28 -3.01 17.58 13.25
N ASP A 29 -3.87 17.46 12.24
CA ASP A 29 -4.44 16.18 11.81
C ASP A 29 -3.57 15.52 10.74
N ASN A 30 -2.41 15.01 11.17
CA ASN A 30 -1.34 14.49 10.33
C ASN A 30 -1.13 12.96 10.40
N ALA A 31 -1.87 12.27 11.25
CA ALA A 31 -1.76 10.82 11.44
C ALA A 31 -3.04 10.25 12.03
N TYR A 32 -3.24 8.94 11.83
CA TYR A 32 -4.23 8.24 12.63
C TYR A 32 -3.82 8.25 14.11
N GLY A 33 -4.79 8.49 15.01
CA GLY A 33 -4.56 8.51 16.45
C GLY A 33 -4.12 7.16 17.06
N PHE A 34 -4.03 6.10 16.27
CA PHE A 34 -3.60 4.77 16.70
C PHE A 34 -2.76 4.07 15.62
N ASN A 35 -1.55 3.65 15.96
CA ASN A 35 -0.71 2.79 15.13
C ASN A 35 -0.66 1.38 15.72
N ILE A 36 -1.02 0.38 14.91
CA ILE A 36 -1.03 -1.04 15.34
C ILE A 36 0.41 -1.52 15.65
N PHE A 37 1.40 -1.02 14.91
CA PHE A 37 2.82 -1.31 15.09
C PHE A 37 3.64 -0.03 14.94
N LYS A 38 4.82 0.02 15.57
CA LYS A 38 5.74 1.15 15.42
C LYS A 38 6.31 1.17 13.99
N PRO A 39 6.04 2.20 13.18
CA PRO A 39 6.53 2.27 11.81
C PRO A 39 8.03 2.54 11.76
N ASN A 40 8.70 2.01 10.74
CA ASN A 40 10.10 2.32 10.45
C ASN A 40 10.19 3.58 9.58
N THR A 41 9.64 4.70 10.06
CA THR A 41 9.46 5.95 9.31
C THR A 41 10.77 6.45 8.72
N ASP A 42 11.81 6.62 9.55
CA ASP A 42 13.09 7.17 9.10
C ASP A 42 13.73 6.33 7.99
N ALA A 43 13.69 5.00 8.11
CA ALA A 43 14.24 4.11 7.09
C ALA A 43 13.46 4.19 5.77
N CYS A 44 12.12 4.21 5.83
CA CYS A 44 11.27 4.32 4.65
C CYS A 44 11.50 5.65 3.93
N MET A 45 11.40 6.77 4.66
CA MET A 45 11.48 8.09 4.06
C MET A 45 12.89 8.40 3.54
N LYS A 46 13.95 8.02 4.27
CA LYS A 46 15.33 8.19 3.80
C LYS A 46 15.59 7.41 2.51
N TRP A 47 15.06 6.20 2.40
CA TRP A 47 15.24 5.37 1.21
C TRP A 47 14.44 5.93 0.02
N LEU A 48 13.20 6.36 0.24
CA LEU A 48 12.34 6.94 -0.81
C LEU A 48 12.89 8.26 -1.36
N ASN A 49 13.46 9.11 -0.51
CA ASN A 49 14.11 10.37 -0.92
C ASN A 49 15.27 10.16 -1.93
N GLY A 50 15.87 8.96 -1.95
CA GLY A 50 16.94 8.60 -2.88
C GLY A 50 16.46 8.05 -4.22
N ARG A 51 15.14 8.02 -4.47
CA ARG A 51 14.55 7.42 -5.67
C ARG A 51 13.93 8.49 -6.59
N PRO A 52 13.99 8.31 -7.92
CA PRO A 52 13.30 9.18 -8.85
C PRO A 52 11.78 9.23 -8.60
N LYS A 53 11.15 10.31 -9.05
CA LYS A 53 9.69 10.47 -9.03
C LYS A 53 9.01 9.32 -9.78
N GLU A 54 7.92 8.81 -9.21
CA GLU A 54 7.07 7.75 -9.78
C GLU A 54 7.82 6.45 -10.15
N SER A 55 8.96 6.16 -9.52
CA SER A 55 9.79 5.00 -9.85
C SER A 55 9.67 3.81 -8.89
N VAL A 56 8.93 3.96 -7.80
CA VAL A 56 8.82 2.96 -6.73
C VAL A 56 7.45 2.29 -6.75
N VAL A 57 7.44 0.96 -6.72
CA VAL A 57 6.26 0.16 -6.43
C VAL A 57 6.15 -0.03 -4.92
N TYR A 58 5.12 0.53 -4.31
CA TYR A 58 4.77 0.24 -2.92
C TYR A 58 3.96 -1.05 -2.85
N VAL A 59 4.29 -1.96 -1.93
CA VAL A 59 3.62 -3.26 -1.79
C VAL A 59 3.18 -3.47 -0.34
N SER A 60 1.88 -3.67 -0.12
CA SER A 60 1.32 -3.98 1.21
C SER A 60 0.02 -4.78 1.11
N PHE A 61 -0.01 -5.92 1.79
CA PHE A 61 -1.20 -6.78 1.91
C PHE A 61 -1.98 -6.53 3.21
N GLY A 62 -1.68 -5.44 3.91
CA GLY A 62 -2.38 -5.05 5.13
C GLY A 62 -2.03 -5.91 6.36
N SER A 63 -2.73 -5.66 7.46
CA SER A 63 -2.46 -6.31 8.75
C SER A 63 -3.10 -7.69 8.91
N VAL A 64 -4.15 -7.99 8.13
CA VAL A 64 -4.99 -9.18 8.32
C VAL A 64 -4.80 -10.22 7.22
N ALA A 65 -4.50 -9.80 6.00
CA ALA A 65 -4.32 -10.76 4.92
C ALA A 65 -3.06 -11.60 5.18
N VAL A 66 -3.17 -12.90 4.93
CA VAL A 66 -2.08 -13.86 5.00
C VAL A 66 -1.88 -14.39 3.60
N LEU A 67 -0.64 -14.30 3.09
CA LEU A 67 -0.26 -14.91 1.81
C LEU A 67 0.25 -16.32 2.06
N GLU A 68 -0.15 -17.28 1.21
CA GLU A 68 0.46 -18.61 1.21
C GLU A 68 1.93 -18.51 0.77
N VAL A 69 2.76 -19.50 1.14
CA VAL A 69 4.20 -19.49 0.85
C VAL A 69 4.47 -19.34 -0.64
N GLU A 70 3.75 -20.12 -1.46
CA GLU A 70 3.91 -20.07 -2.91
C GLU A 70 3.56 -18.69 -3.48
N GLN A 71 2.51 -18.04 -2.94
CA GLN A 71 2.12 -16.70 -3.39
C GLN A 71 3.16 -15.64 -3.01
N MET A 72 3.73 -15.74 -1.81
CA MET A 72 4.80 -14.86 -1.35
C MET A 72 6.04 -14.99 -2.24
N GLN A 73 6.40 -16.22 -2.60
CA GLN A 73 7.53 -16.51 -3.48
C GLN A 73 7.29 -15.96 -4.89
N GLU A 74 6.16 -16.26 -5.52
CA GLU A 74 5.82 -15.73 -6.85
C GLU A 74 5.84 -14.20 -6.89
N LEU A 75 5.35 -13.54 -5.83
CA LEU A 75 5.42 -12.10 -5.71
C LEU A 75 6.86 -11.60 -5.60
N ALA A 76 7.69 -12.24 -4.78
CA ALA A 76 9.11 -11.90 -4.65
C ALA A 76 9.84 -12.04 -5.99
N TRP A 77 9.62 -13.15 -6.72
CA TRP A 77 10.16 -13.35 -8.07
C TRP A 77 9.68 -12.28 -9.05
N GLY A 78 8.39 -11.96 -9.03
CA GLY A 78 7.80 -10.91 -9.86
C GLY A 78 8.44 -9.54 -9.62
N LEU A 79 8.62 -9.15 -8.35
CA LEU A 79 9.28 -7.89 -7.98
C LEU A 79 10.72 -7.85 -8.47
N ARG A 80 11.49 -8.92 -8.23
CA ARG A 80 12.87 -9.06 -8.69
C ARG A 80 12.97 -8.93 -10.21
N MET A 81 12.12 -9.64 -10.95
CA MET A 81 12.16 -9.66 -12.42
C MET A 81 11.65 -8.37 -13.05
N SER A 82 10.78 -7.61 -12.37
CA SER A 82 10.26 -6.34 -12.87
C SER A 82 11.34 -5.27 -13.04
N ASN A 83 12.48 -5.42 -12.37
CA ASN A 83 13.62 -4.50 -12.37
C ASN A 83 13.30 -3.06 -11.87
N ASN A 84 12.09 -2.85 -11.34
CA ASN A 84 11.64 -1.62 -10.70
C ASN A 84 12.12 -1.54 -9.25
N SER A 85 12.24 -0.32 -8.72
CA SER A 85 12.43 -0.14 -7.29
C SER A 85 11.15 -0.47 -6.55
N PHE A 86 11.25 -1.07 -5.37
CA PHE A 86 10.07 -1.42 -4.58
C PHE A 86 10.28 -1.20 -3.07
N LEU A 87 9.21 -0.83 -2.38
CA LEU A 87 9.13 -0.83 -0.93
C LEU A 87 8.04 -1.82 -0.54
N TRP A 88 8.42 -2.90 0.13
CA TRP A 88 7.51 -3.98 0.50
C TRP A 88 7.38 -4.12 2.01
N VAL A 89 6.15 -3.99 2.50
CA VAL A 89 5.80 -4.30 3.89
C VAL A 89 5.58 -5.80 4.03
N VAL A 90 6.50 -6.47 4.73
CA VAL A 90 6.43 -7.90 5.07
C VAL A 90 6.45 -8.05 6.58
N ARG A 91 5.33 -8.50 7.15
CA ARG A 91 5.22 -8.72 8.59
C ARG A 91 6.28 -9.71 9.06
N ALA A 92 6.86 -9.48 10.25
CA ALA A 92 7.92 -10.34 10.80
C ALA A 92 7.53 -11.84 10.87
N LEU A 93 6.25 -12.15 11.10
CA LEU A 93 5.75 -13.54 11.11
C LEU A 93 5.65 -14.19 9.72
N GLU A 94 5.72 -13.39 8.65
CA GLU A 94 5.63 -13.87 7.27
C GLU A 94 6.97 -13.79 6.52
N GLU A 95 7.99 -13.19 7.13
CA GLU A 95 9.32 -13.05 6.53
C GLU A 95 9.95 -14.40 6.20
N THR A 96 9.67 -15.44 7.00
CA THR A 96 10.13 -16.82 6.76
C THR A 96 9.59 -17.44 5.47
N LYS A 97 8.57 -16.83 4.85
CA LYS A 97 7.99 -17.27 3.57
C LYS A 97 8.71 -16.68 2.36
N LEU A 98 9.57 -15.67 2.56
CA LEU A 98 10.37 -15.10 1.48
C LEU A 98 11.38 -16.13 0.94
N PRO A 99 11.73 -16.06 -0.35
CA PRO A 99 12.85 -16.85 -0.87
C PRO A 99 14.15 -16.55 -0.11
N GLU A 100 15.00 -17.56 0.04
CA GLU A 100 16.33 -17.38 0.64
C GLU A 100 17.12 -16.27 -0.07
N ASN A 101 17.83 -15.46 0.71
CA ASN A 101 18.64 -14.33 0.25
C ASN A 101 17.89 -13.24 -0.53
N PHE A 102 16.55 -13.27 -0.61
CA PHE A 102 15.78 -12.29 -1.39
C PHE A 102 16.07 -10.84 -0.98
N ILE A 103 16.14 -10.57 0.32
CA ILE A 103 16.40 -9.22 0.85
C ILE A 103 17.80 -8.74 0.45
N ASP A 104 18.82 -9.59 0.61
CA ASP A 104 20.20 -9.24 0.28
C ASP A 104 20.40 -9.03 -1.22
N GLU A 105 19.85 -9.93 -2.05
CA GLU A 105 19.96 -9.90 -3.51
C GLU A 105 19.21 -8.70 -4.13
N THR A 106 18.20 -8.17 -3.44
CA THR A 106 17.42 -7.03 -3.93
C THR A 106 17.75 -5.70 -3.26
N SER A 107 18.67 -5.69 -2.29
CA SER A 107 18.99 -4.53 -1.44
C SER A 107 19.31 -3.22 -2.18
N GLU A 108 19.81 -3.27 -3.42
CA GLU A 108 20.05 -2.10 -4.26
C GLU A 108 18.75 -1.38 -4.66
N LYS A 109 17.70 -2.16 -4.99
CA LYS A 109 16.44 -1.68 -5.58
C LYS A 109 15.21 -1.88 -4.70
N GLY A 110 15.29 -2.76 -3.73
CA GLY A 110 14.22 -3.14 -2.82
C GLY A 110 14.48 -2.66 -1.41
N LEU A 111 13.44 -2.24 -0.73
CA LEU A 111 13.41 -2.08 0.72
C LEU A 111 12.30 -2.96 1.28
N VAL A 112 12.66 -3.94 2.10
CA VAL A 112 11.71 -4.78 2.84
C VAL A 112 11.68 -4.30 4.30
N VAL A 113 10.49 -4.00 4.81
CA VAL A 113 10.28 -3.54 6.19
C VAL A 113 9.11 -4.26 6.83
N HIS A 114 9.09 -4.36 8.16
CA HIS A 114 7.96 -4.98 8.86
C HIS A 114 6.74 -4.08 8.98
N TRP A 115 6.96 -2.77 9.01
CA TRP A 115 5.90 -1.76 9.11
C TRP A 115 6.39 -0.41 8.59
N CYS A 116 5.51 0.35 7.96
CA CYS A 116 5.81 1.67 7.41
C CYS A 116 4.68 2.68 7.72
N PRO A 117 4.97 4.00 7.66
CA PRO A 117 3.92 5.01 7.73
C PRO A 117 3.18 5.07 6.37
N GLN A 118 2.19 4.20 6.15
CA GLN A 118 1.57 3.98 4.84
C GLN A 118 1.07 5.27 4.17
N LEU A 119 0.43 6.18 4.91
CA LEU A 119 -0.02 7.47 4.37
C LEU A 119 1.15 8.32 3.86
N GLU A 120 2.24 8.43 4.63
CA GLU A 120 3.43 9.18 4.23
C GLU A 120 4.12 8.53 3.02
N VAL A 121 4.19 7.19 3.00
CA VAL A 121 4.74 6.44 1.86
C VAL A 121 3.91 6.67 0.60
N LEU A 122 2.59 6.54 0.67
CA LEU A 122 1.69 6.79 -0.47
C LEU A 122 1.72 8.26 -0.93
N ALA A 123 1.93 9.21 -0.02
CA ALA A 123 2.04 10.63 -0.36
C ALA A 123 3.41 11.00 -0.95
N HIS A 124 4.41 10.12 -0.87
CA HIS A 124 5.77 10.39 -1.32
C HIS A 124 5.88 10.36 -2.86
N GLU A 125 6.53 11.36 -3.45
CA GLU A 125 6.58 11.54 -4.92
C GLU A 125 7.25 10.39 -5.68
N ALA A 126 8.17 9.67 -5.04
CA ALA A 126 8.82 8.49 -5.61
C ALA A 126 7.85 7.32 -5.84
N VAL A 127 6.72 7.23 -5.13
CA VAL A 127 5.77 6.13 -5.29
C VAL A 127 4.95 6.34 -6.57
N GLY A 128 5.11 5.42 -7.52
CA GLY A 128 4.40 5.44 -8.80
C GLY A 128 3.20 4.48 -8.86
N CYS A 129 3.19 3.44 -8.03
CA CYS A 129 2.12 2.44 -8.01
C CYS A 129 2.04 1.76 -6.64
N PHE A 130 0.83 1.34 -6.27
CA PHE A 130 0.54 0.58 -5.06
C PHE A 130 -0.03 -0.81 -5.36
N LEU A 131 0.74 -1.85 -5.08
CA LEU A 131 0.28 -3.22 -5.10
C LEU A 131 -0.36 -3.57 -3.75
N THR A 132 -1.66 -3.87 -3.76
CA THR A 132 -2.47 -3.96 -2.55
C THR A 132 -3.46 -5.12 -2.57
N HIS A 133 -3.83 -5.59 -1.38
CA HIS A 133 -4.95 -6.53 -1.20
C HIS A 133 -6.35 -5.90 -1.37
N CYS A 134 -6.43 -4.59 -1.65
CA CYS A 134 -7.66 -3.82 -1.78
C CYS A 134 -8.51 -3.79 -0.50
N GLY A 135 -7.87 -3.76 0.68
CA GLY A 135 -8.55 -3.43 1.93
C GLY A 135 -9.15 -2.03 1.88
N TRP A 136 -10.28 -1.81 2.54
CA TRP A 136 -11.06 -0.57 2.42
C TRP A 136 -10.25 0.70 2.77
N ASN A 137 -9.53 0.70 3.90
CA ASN A 137 -8.72 1.85 4.33
C ASN A 137 -7.61 2.15 3.31
N SER A 138 -6.78 1.16 2.98
CA SER A 138 -5.70 1.30 1.99
C SER A 138 -6.21 1.75 0.62
N THR A 139 -7.39 1.29 0.22
CA THR A 139 -8.02 1.71 -1.05
C THR A 139 -8.39 3.19 -1.01
N LEU A 140 -9.01 3.65 0.09
CA LEU A 140 -9.35 5.08 0.26
C LEU A 140 -8.11 5.96 0.34
N GLU A 141 -7.05 5.52 1.03
CA GLU A 141 -5.78 6.25 1.12
C GLU A 141 -5.15 6.46 -0.26
N ALA A 142 -5.01 5.39 -1.03
CA ALA A 142 -4.44 5.46 -2.38
C ALA A 142 -5.30 6.28 -3.34
N LEU A 143 -6.63 6.14 -3.27
CA LEU A 143 -7.57 6.95 -4.04
C LEU A 143 -7.43 8.44 -3.73
N SER A 144 -7.33 8.77 -2.44
CA SER A 144 -7.27 10.15 -2.00
C SER A 144 -5.94 10.82 -2.32
N LEU A 145 -4.86 10.03 -2.39
CA LEU A 145 -3.52 10.48 -2.74
C LEU A 145 -3.20 10.36 -4.23
N GLY A 146 -4.14 9.86 -5.04
CA GLY A 146 -3.97 9.74 -6.50
C GLY A 146 -2.92 8.71 -6.93
N VAL A 147 -2.71 7.65 -6.13
CA VAL A 147 -1.74 6.59 -6.42
C VAL A 147 -2.41 5.46 -7.20
N PRO A 148 -1.94 5.12 -8.42
CA PRO A 148 -2.44 3.97 -9.18
C PRO A 148 -2.31 2.67 -8.38
N MET A 149 -3.30 1.77 -8.48
CA MET A 149 -3.32 0.51 -7.73
C MET A 149 -3.28 -0.73 -8.63
N VAL A 150 -2.58 -1.75 -8.17
CA VAL A 150 -2.71 -3.13 -8.65
C VAL A 150 -3.33 -3.96 -7.54
N GLY A 151 -4.52 -4.50 -7.80
CA GLY A 151 -5.27 -5.29 -6.82
C GLY A 151 -4.92 -6.77 -6.85
N CYS A 152 -4.55 -7.33 -5.70
CA CYS A 152 -4.36 -8.76 -5.48
C CYS A 152 -5.29 -9.25 -4.36
N ARG A 153 -6.49 -9.71 -4.71
CA ARG A 153 -7.42 -10.25 -3.72
C ARG A 153 -6.96 -11.64 -3.24
N ASN A 154 -6.72 -11.81 -1.94
CA ASN A 154 -6.45 -13.12 -1.36
C ASN A 154 -7.74 -13.96 -1.38
N GLY A 155 -7.85 -14.89 -2.34
CA GLY A 155 -8.98 -15.81 -2.46
C GLY A 155 -8.92 -16.73 -3.68
N GLN A 156 -8.46 -17.96 -3.48
CA GLN A 156 -8.80 -19.18 -4.24
C GLN A 156 -8.69 -19.23 -5.77
N THR A 157 -7.70 -18.61 -6.41
CA THR A 157 -7.41 -18.99 -7.81
C THR A 157 -5.92 -19.11 -8.02
N LYS A 158 -5.47 -20.36 -8.26
CA LYS A 158 -4.14 -20.65 -8.81
C LYS A 158 -3.91 -19.71 -10.01
N ALA A 159 -2.85 -18.92 -9.91
CA ALA A 159 -2.16 -18.29 -11.03
C ALA A 159 -2.86 -17.18 -11.84
N ARG A 160 -3.78 -16.39 -11.29
CA ARG A 160 -4.09 -15.09 -11.92
C ARG A 160 -4.25 -13.99 -10.89
N MET A 161 -3.35 -13.01 -10.93
CA MET A 161 -3.58 -11.61 -10.52
C MET A 161 -4.84 -11.14 -11.25
N GLN A 162 -6.02 -11.46 -10.72
CA GLN A 162 -7.30 -11.08 -11.30
C GLN A 162 -7.71 -9.74 -10.70
N SER A 163 -8.05 -8.81 -11.59
CA SER A 163 -8.34 -7.39 -11.38
C SER A 163 -7.12 -6.50 -11.14
N VAL A 164 -6.42 -6.18 -12.23
CA VAL A 164 -5.79 -4.85 -12.32
C VAL A 164 -6.93 -3.84 -12.36
N LEU A 165 -7.34 -3.36 -11.19
CA LEU A 165 -8.20 -2.20 -11.11
C LEU A 165 -7.34 -0.99 -11.43
N TRP A 166 -7.20 -0.67 -12.72
CA TRP A 166 -6.72 0.64 -13.14
C TRP A 166 -7.74 1.67 -12.65
N ILE A 167 -7.56 2.17 -11.43
CA ILE A 167 -8.19 3.42 -11.07
C ILE A 167 -7.37 4.50 -11.77
N PHE A 168 -7.89 4.95 -12.91
CA PHE A 168 -7.34 6.08 -13.66
C PHE A 168 -7.44 7.37 -12.83
N GLY A 169 -6.34 8.13 -12.84
CA GLY A 169 -6.39 9.59 -12.92
C GLY A 169 -5.80 10.35 -11.74
N ARG A 170 -4.61 10.91 -11.95
CA ARG A 170 -4.28 12.24 -11.40
C ARG A 170 -5.39 13.19 -11.88
N TRP A 171 -6.05 13.85 -10.94
CA TRP A 171 -6.91 15.00 -11.24
C TRP A 171 -5.97 16.21 -11.28
N ASP A 172 -5.42 16.50 -12.46
CA ASP A 172 -4.74 17.77 -12.75
C ASP A 172 -5.78 18.89 -12.94
#